data_AF-A0A382J8S8-F1
#
_entry.id   AF-A0A382J8S8-F1
#
_cell.length_a   1.000
_cell.length_b   1.000
_cell.length_c   1.000
_cell.angle_alpha   90.00
_cell.angle_beta   90.00
_cell.angle_gamma   90.00
#
_symmetry.space_group_name_H-M   'P 1'
#
loop_
_entity.id
_entity.type
_entity.pdbx_description
1 polymer ?
#
loop_
_entity_poly.entity_id
_entity_poly.type
_entity_poly.pdbx_seq_one_letter_code
_entity_poly.pdbx_strand_id
1 'polypeptide(L)'
;MDEPFEREGFVIYKHLCLSVCKMSNEEIGQWFRIIVEFQINKCIPENLDPKIDILFDLFKRQFDKDDKKYQKRVNANRRIAKNRKNKRQNNEWSPMESNGKVGYQKLPMVTDKGKGKDKDKDKDNTLDIIMKNPRRFAKNEIQNTGKKEDLIDLWENKFSDTWKEDSKISQMYKNKLAEFED
;
A
#
# COMPACT_ATOMS: atom_id res chain seq x y z
N MET A 1 7.29 -24.64 0.80
CA MET A 1 6.61 -23.35 1.07
C MET A 1 7.44 -22.63 2.11
N ASP A 2 7.76 -21.34 1.95
CA ASP A 2 8.42 -20.59 3.04
C ASP A 2 7.43 -20.50 4.22
N GLU A 3 7.86 -20.79 5.45
CA GLU A 3 6.99 -20.76 6.63
C GLU A 3 6.28 -19.40 6.81
N PRO A 4 5.00 -19.39 7.20
CA PRO A 4 4.29 -18.14 7.48
C PRO A 4 4.99 -17.40 8.62
N PHE A 5 5.29 -16.11 8.41
CA PHE A 5 5.94 -15.30 9.45
C PHE A 5 4.86 -14.71 10.36
N GLU A 6 4.80 -15.13 11.61
CA GLU A 6 3.83 -14.58 12.56
C GLU A 6 4.21 -13.17 12.98
N ARG A 7 3.20 -12.31 13.08
CA ARG A 7 3.40 -10.93 13.49
C ARG A 7 3.53 -10.89 15.02
N GLU A 8 4.53 -10.17 15.51
CA GLU A 8 4.83 -10.04 16.96
C GLU A 8 3.73 -9.33 17.77
N GLY A 9 2.75 -8.71 17.11
CA GLY A 9 1.67 -8.03 17.82
C GLY A 9 0.48 -7.68 16.95
N PHE A 10 -0.59 -7.27 17.62
CA PHE A 10 -1.86 -6.88 17.01
C PHE A 10 -2.15 -5.40 17.25
N VAL A 11 -3.17 -4.88 16.55
CA VAL A 11 -3.62 -3.48 16.69
C VAL A 11 -5.12 -3.47 16.91
N ILE A 12 -5.57 -2.65 17.86
CA ILE A 12 -6.98 -2.35 18.07
C ILE A 12 -7.27 -0.96 17.48
N TYR A 13 -8.31 -0.88 16.65
CA TYR A 13 -8.69 0.36 15.97
C TYR A 13 -9.72 1.15 16.77
N LYS A 14 -9.56 2.48 16.77
CA LYS A 14 -10.44 3.42 17.50
C LYS A 14 -11.93 3.21 17.22
N HIS A 15 -12.30 2.93 15.96
CA HIS A 15 -13.71 2.74 15.58
C HIS A 15 -14.34 1.49 16.22
N LEU A 16 -13.52 0.47 16.56
CA LEU A 16 -13.99 -0.73 17.26
C LEU A 16 -14.11 -0.48 18.77
N CYS A 17 -13.29 0.41 19.34
CA CYS A 17 -13.33 0.75 20.75
C CYS A 17 -14.65 1.38 21.19
N LEU A 18 -15.38 2.04 20.28
CA LEU A 18 -16.70 2.61 20.58
C LEU A 18 -17.70 1.56 21.11
N SER A 19 -17.57 0.31 20.65
CA SER A 19 -18.40 -0.80 21.12
C SER A 19 -17.98 -1.28 22.51
N VAL A 20 -16.68 -1.25 22.80
CA VAL A 20 -16.09 -1.61 24.10
C VAL A 20 -16.50 -0.61 25.18
N CYS A 21 -16.61 0.68 24.85
CA CYS A 21 -17.01 1.73 25.80
C CYS A 21 -18.43 1.57 26.38
N LYS A 22 -19.26 0.70 25.81
CA LYS A 22 -20.63 0.42 26.29
C LYS A 22 -20.69 -0.72 27.32
N MET A 23 -19.54 -1.32 27.63
CA MET A 23 -19.43 -2.48 28.53
C MET A 23 -19.02 -2.05 29.93
N SER A 24 -19.31 -2.89 30.93
CA SER A 24 -18.78 -2.71 32.29
C SER A 24 -17.28 -2.98 32.33
N ASN A 25 -16.60 -2.51 33.38
CA ASN A 25 -15.16 -2.76 33.53
C ASN A 25 -14.83 -4.25 33.64
N GLU A 26 -15.70 -5.04 34.27
CA GLU A 26 -15.60 -6.50 34.36
C GLU A 26 -15.70 -7.16 32.98
N GLU A 27 -16.69 -6.76 32.19
CA GLU A 27 -16.89 -7.25 30.83
C GLU A 27 -15.70 -6.91 29.93
N ILE A 28 -15.15 -5.68 30.04
CA ILE A 28 -13.95 -5.25 29.31
C ILE A 28 -12.75 -6.10 29.72
N GLY A 29 -12.58 -6.37 31.01
CA GLY A 29 -11.50 -7.21 31.52
C GLY A 29 -11.56 -8.64 30.99
N GLN A 30 -12.76 -9.23 30.97
CA GLN A 30 -13.00 -10.56 30.41
C GLN A 30 -12.70 -10.57 28.90
N TRP A 31 -13.28 -9.63 28.15
CA TRP A 31 -13.04 -9.47 26.71
C TRP A 31 -11.55 -9.34 26.39
N PHE A 32 -10.82 -8.49 27.11
CA PHE A 32 -9.41 -8.26 26.83
C PHE A 32 -8.55 -9.51 27.11
N ARG A 33 -8.86 -10.27 28.16
CA ARG A 33 -8.21 -11.56 28.44
C ARG A 33 -8.39 -12.54 27.28
N ILE A 34 -9.61 -12.67 26.76
CA ILE A 34 -9.90 -13.54 25.60
C ILE A 34 -9.09 -13.10 24.38
N ILE A 35 -9.01 -11.79 24.10
CA ILE A 35 -8.21 -11.27 22.99
C ILE A 35 -6.73 -11.66 23.15
N VAL A 36 -6.18 -11.52 24.35
CA VAL A 36 -4.78 -11.87 24.63
C VAL A 36 -4.54 -13.37 24.47
N GLU A 37 -5.40 -14.22 25.04
CA GLU A 37 -5.31 -15.68 24.91
C GLU A 37 -5.41 -16.14 23.46
N PHE A 38 -6.34 -15.56 22.70
CA PHE A 38 -6.46 -15.82 21.27
C PHE A 38 -5.20 -15.37 20.51
N GLN A 39 -4.59 -14.25 20.85
CA GLN A 39 -3.42 -13.76 20.13
C GLN A 39 -2.17 -14.58 20.41
N ILE A 40 -2.01 -15.10 21.63
CA ILE A 40 -0.86 -15.93 22.04
C ILE A 40 -1.02 -17.37 21.56
N ASN A 41 -2.18 -18.00 21.87
CA ASN A 41 -2.37 -19.44 21.71
C ASN A 41 -3.32 -19.82 20.57
N LYS A 42 -4.01 -18.85 19.96
CA LYS A 42 -5.09 -19.08 18.98
C LYS A 42 -6.25 -19.91 19.54
N CYS A 43 -6.36 -20.00 20.87
CA CYS A 43 -7.46 -20.66 21.58
C CYS A 43 -8.60 -19.67 21.85
N ILE A 44 -9.84 -20.17 21.81
CA ILE A 44 -11.04 -19.44 22.21
C ILE A 44 -11.70 -20.27 23.32
N PRO A 45 -12.05 -19.68 24.47
CA PRO A 45 -12.79 -20.41 25.51
C PRO A 45 -14.16 -20.88 25.00
N GLU A 46 -14.68 -22.02 25.47
CA GLU A 46 -15.93 -22.60 24.96
C GLU A 46 -17.19 -21.99 25.60
N ASN A 47 -17.06 -21.27 26.72
CA ASN A 47 -18.19 -20.74 27.51
C ASN A 47 -18.08 -19.22 27.70
N LEU A 48 -18.13 -18.47 26.61
CA LEU A 48 -18.19 -17.01 26.68
C LEU A 48 -19.62 -16.51 26.92
N ASP A 49 -19.72 -15.37 27.60
CA ASP A 49 -20.95 -14.58 27.57
C ASP A 49 -21.27 -14.19 26.10
N PRO A 50 -22.52 -14.37 25.63
CA PRO A 50 -22.90 -14.09 24.25
C PRO A 50 -22.54 -12.68 23.76
N LYS A 51 -22.59 -11.67 24.64
CA LYS A 51 -22.24 -10.29 24.32
C LYS A 51 -20.75 -10.15 24.06
N ILE A 52 -19.92 -10.84 24.86
CA ILE A 52 -18.47 -10.85 24.71
C ILE A 52 -18.07 -11.64 23.45
N ASP A 53 -18.75 -12.75 23.18
CA ASP A 53 -18.51 -13.59 22.00
C ASP A 53 -18.75 -12.83 20.69
N ILE A 54 -19.92 -12.17 20.56
CA ILE A 54 -20.25 -11.35 19.39
C ILE A 54 -19.20 -10.24 19.18
N LEU A 55 -18.77 -9.60 20.27
CA LEU A 55 -17.76 -8.56 20.18
C LEU A 55 -16.41 -9.14 19.78
N PHE A 56 -15.99 -10.24 20.39
CA PHE A 56 -14.75 -10.94 20.05
C PHE A 56 -14.70 -11.29 18.55
N ASP A 57 -15.81 -11.79 18.00
CA ASP A 57 -15.94 -12.13 16.58
C ASP A 57 -15.76 -10.93 15.63
N LEU A 58 -16.18 -9.73 16.05
CA LEU A 58 -15.93 -8.49 15.31
C LEU A 58 -14.42 -8.20 15.22
N PHE A 59 -13.71 -8.33 16.34
CA PHE A 59 -12.27 -8.07 16.43
C PHE A 59 -11.46 -9.17 15.74
N LYS A 60 -11.84 -10.44 15.91
CA LYS A 60 -11.23 -11.59 15.24
C LYS A 60 -11.21 -11.39 13.73
N ARG A 61 -12.35 -10.97 13.14
CA ARG A 61 -12.43 -10.65 11.71
C ARG A 61 -11.46 -9.55 11.28
N GLN A 62 -11.18 -8.57 12.15
CA GLN A 62 -10.21 -7.52 11.87
C GLN A 62 -8.77 -8.04 11.97
N PHE A 63 -8.46 -8.84 12.98
CA PHE A 63 -7.14 -9.48 13.12
C PHE A 63 -6.82 -10.38 11.92
N ASP A 64 -7.77 -11.22 11.51
CA ASP A 64 -7.61 -12.11 10.33
C ASP A 64 -7.32 -11.30 9.05
N LYS A 65 -7.93 -10.11 8.90
CA LYS A 65 -7.65 -9.21 7.77
C LYS A 65 -6.24 -8.63 7.84
N ASP A 66 -5.81 -8.21 9.03
CA ASP A 66 -4.49 -7.63 9.23
C ASP A 66 -3.38 -8.65 9.03
N ASP A 67 -3.57 -9.89 9.50
CA ASP A 67 -2.63 -10.98 9.30
C ASP A 67 -2.50 -11.33 7.82
N LYS A 68 -3.62 -11.43 7.09
CA LYS A 68 -3.59 -11.62 5.63
C LYS A 68 -2.85 -10.49 4.91
N LYS A 69 -3.06 -9.24 5.33
CA LYS A 69 -2.36 -8.08 4.76
C LYS A 69 -0.86 -8.12 5.06
N TYR A 70 -0.51 -8.51 6.27
CA TYR A 70 0.87 -8.64 6.72
C TYR A 70 1.60 -9.75 5.94
N GLN A 71 1.00 -10.95 5.81
CA GLN A 71 1.58 -12.05 5.02
C GLN A 71 1.80 -11.66 3.56
N LYS A 72 0.86 -10.94 2.93
CA LYS A 72 1.05 -10.42 1.57
C LYS A 72 2.29 -9.53 1.45
N ARG A 73 2.55 -8.68 2.46
CA ARG A 73 3.75 -7.82 2.50
C ARG A 73 5.02 -8.63 2.70
N VAL A 74 5.03 -9.58 3.64
CA VAL A 74 6.17 -10.47 3.89
C VAL A 74 6.53 -11.24 2.63
N ASN A 75 5.55 -11.85 1.96
CA ASN A 75 5.76 -12.62 0.72
C ASN A 75 6.29 -11.74 -0.41
N ALA A 76 5.79 -10.51 -0.56
CA ALA A 76 6.32 -9.56 -1.53
C ALA A 76 7.79 -9.21 -1.23
N ASN A 77 8.13 -8.95 0.03
CA ASN A 77 9.50 -8.64 0.45
C ASN A 77 10.44 -9.84 0.25
N ARG A 78 10.00 -11.06 0.58
CA ARG A 78 10.74 -12.31 0.32
C ARG A 78 11.04 -12.48 -1.18
N ARG A 79 10.05 -12.24 -2.05
CA ARG A 79 10.23 -12.28 -3.51
C ARG A 79 11.25 -11.24 -4.00
N ILE A 80 11.16 -10.00 -3.52
CA ILE A 80 12.12 -8.94 -3.86
C ILE A 80 13.54 -9.33 -3.40
N ALA A 81 13.68 -9.88 -2.18
CA ALA A 81 14.97 -10.32 -1.65
C ALA A 81 15.57 -11.48 -2.48
N LYS A 82 14.77 -12.49 -2.83
CA LYS A 82 15.18 -13.61 -3.71
C LYS A 82 15.64 -13.10 -5.08
N ASN A 83 14.88 -12.21 -5.73
CA ASN A 83 15.24 -11.64 -7.03
C ASN A 83 16.52 -10.80 -6.96
N ARG A 84 16.78 -10.08 -5.85
CA ARG A 84 18.03 -9.34 -5.64
C ARG A 84 19.24 -10.27 -5.48
N LYS A 85 19.09 -11.41 -4.79
CA LYS A 85 20.16 -12.40 -4.65
C LYS A 85 20.49 -13.05 -6.00
N ASN A 86 19.48 -13.46 -6.77
CA ASN A 86 19.69 -14.08 -8.08
C ASN A 86 20.37 -13.10 -9.07
N LYS A 87 20.00 -11.81 -9.04
CA LYS A 87 20.67 -10.79 -9.86
C LYS A 87 22.14 -10.55 -9.46
N ARG A 88 22.52 -10.79 -8.21
CA ARG A 88 23.92 -10.73 -7.76
C ARG A 88 24.71 -11.98 -8.15
N GLN A 89 24.07 -13.15 -8.17
CA GLN A 89 24.71 -14.41 -8.57
C GLN A 89 24.89 -14.52 -10.09
N ASN A 90 23.96 -13.99 -10.90
CA ASN A 90 24.11 -13.93 -12.36
C ASN A 90 25.06 -12.81 -12.83
N ASN A 91 25.56 -11.98 -11.93
CA ASN A 91 26.67 -11.09 -12.20
C ASN A 91 27.97 -11.77 -11.73
N GLU A 92 28.27 -12.92 -12.32
CA GLU A 92 29.65 -13.38 -12.34
C GLU A 92 30.44 -12.29 -13.09
N TRP A 93 31.42 -11.71 -12.42
CA TRP A 93 32.23 -10.63 -12.93
C TRP A 93 33.02 -11.15 -14.13
N SER A 94 32.52 -10.96 -15.35
CA SER A 94 33.40 -10.99 -16.53
C SER A 94 34.35 -9.79 -16.40
N PRO A 95 35.67 -10.00 -16.30
CA PRO A 95 36.61 -8.90 -16.37
C PRO A 95 36.53 -8.37 -17.80
N MET A 96 35.73 -7.32 -18.00
CA MET A 96 35.70 -6.62 -19.26
C MET A 96 37.02 -5.85 -19.36
N GLU A 97 37.85 -6.22 -20.33
CA GLU A 97 39.14 -5.60 -20.60
C GLU A 97 39.02 -4.08 -20.58
N SER A 98 39.88 -3.45 -19.78
CA SER A 98 39.93 -2.02 -19.58
C SER A 98 40.46 -1.32 -20.83
N ASN A 99 39.57 -0.81 -21.67
CA ASN A 99 39.90 0.28 -22.59
C ASN A 99 39.22 1.56 -22.10
N GLY A 100 40.06 2.48 -21.63
CA GLY A 100 39.68 3.60 -20.77
C GLY A 100 38.70 4.59 -21.39
N LYS A 101 37.75 5.04 -20.57
CA LYS A 101 37.46 6.46 -20.26
C LYS A 101 36.35 6.49 -19.21
N VAL A 102 36.64 7.13 -18.09
CA VAL A 102 35.72 7.37 -16.99
C VAL A 102 34.62 8.33 -17.47
N GLY A 103 33.36 7.93 -17.35
CA GLY A 103 32.20 8.75 -17.68
C GLY A 103 30.92 8.09 -17.19
N TYR A 104 30.51 8.44 -15.97
CA TYR A 104 29.22 8.07 -15.41
C TYR A 104 28.08 8.65 -16.24
N GLN A 105 27.15 7.82 -16.73
CA GLN A 105 25.70 8.09 -16.87
C GLN A 105 25.03 6.89 -17.58
N LYS A 106 24.27 6.06 -16.84
CA LYS A 106 23.36 5.07 -17.44
C LYS A 106 21.99 5.73 -17.63
N LEU A 107 21.67 6.07 -18.88
CA LEU A 107 20.31 6.33 -19.32
C LEU A 107 19.43 5.08 -19.15
N PRO A 108 18.15 5.20 -18.74
CA PRO A 108 17.26 4.06 -18.64
C PRO A 108 16.81 3.59 -20.04
N MET A 109 17.01 2.30 -20.27
CA MET A 109 16.67 1.56 -21.48
C MET A 109 15.14 1.44 -21.63
N VAL A 110 14.60 1.99 -22.70
CA VAL A 110 13.21 1.80 -23.15
C VAL A 110 13.01 0.32 -23.48
N THR A 111 11.96 -0.30 -22.94
CA THR A 111 11.51 -1.63 -23.40
C THR A 111 10.11 -1.54 -23.96
N ASP A 112 10.05 -1.75 -25.27
CA ASP A 112 8.86 -1.95 -26.10
C ASP A 112 7.98 -3.08 -25.54
N LYS A 113 6.67 -2.87 -25.48
CA LYS A 113 5.68 -3.96 -25.31
C LYS A 113 4.56 -3.83 -26.33
N GLY A 114 4.51 -4.84 -27.19
CA GLY A 114 3.51 -5.03 -28.23
C GLY A 114 2.08 -5.26 -27.73
N LYS A 115 1.19 -4.99 -28.68
CA LYS A 115 -0.28 -4.94 -28.69
C LYS A 115 -1.03 -6.18 -28.17
N GLY A 116 -2.22 -5.92 -27.63
CA GLY A 116 -3.39 -6.81 -27.64
C GLY A 116 -4.64 -6.06 -27.16
N LYS A 117 -5.56 -5.75 -28.09
CA LYS A 117 -6.86 -5.09 -27.87
C LYS A 117 -7.90 -6.11 -27.38
N ASP A 118 -8.80 -5.70 -26.49
CA ASP A 118 -10.24 -5.69 -26.80
C ASP A 118 -11.04 -4.80 -25.84
N LYS A 119 -12.04 -4.14 -26.42
CA LYS A 119 -12.93 -3.14 -25.81
C LYS A 119 -14.10 -3.81 -25.11
N ASP A 120 -14.51 -3.30 -23.95
CA ASP A 120 -15.84 -2.68 -23.81
C ASP A 120 -16.01 -1.89 -22.49
N LYS A 121 -16.66 -0.73 -22.63
CA LYS A 121 -17.53 0.06 -21.72
C LYS A 121 -17.37 -0.15 -20.19
N ASP A 122 -17.15 0.86 -19.37
CA ASP A 122 -17.96 2.06 -19.19
C ASP A 122 -17.18 3.22 -18.55
N LYS A 123 -17.70 4.43 -18.76
CA LYS A 123 -17.25 5.67 -18.11
C LYS A 123 -17.48 5.57 -16.60
N ASP A 124 -16.42 5.44 -15.81
CA ASP A 124 -16.39 6.07 -14.50
C ASP A 124 -14.96 6.30 -14.00
N ASN A 125 -14.73 7.50 -13.47
CA ASN A 125 -13.45 8.04 -13.00
C ASN A 125 -12.82 7.19 -11.87
N THR A 126 -12.25 6.04 -12.22
CA THR A 126 -11.76 5.00 -11.27
C THR A 126 -10.24 4.93 -11.22
N LEU A 127 -9.52 6.04 -11.41
CA LEU A 127 -8.05 6.03 -11.17
C LEU A 127 -7.71 6.10 -9.67
N ASP A 128 -8.62 6.62 -8.85
CA ASP A 128 -8.28 7.06 -7.48
C ASP A 128 -8.56 6.01 -6.39
N ILE A 129 -9.43 5.02 -6.64
CA ILE A 129 -9.84 4.03 -5.62
C ILE A 129 -8.86 2.85 -5.53
N ILE A 130 -7.98 2.64 -6.51
CA ILE A 130 -7.13 1.43 -6.62
C ILE A 130 -5.63 1.72 -6.35
N MET A 131 -5.20 2.98 -6.34
CA MET A 131 -3.78 3.33 -6.32
C MET A 131 -3.15 3.27 -4.91
N LYS A 132 -2.18 2.36 -4.70
CA LYS A 132 -1.48 2.17 -3.41
C LYS A 132 -0.68 3.40 -2.90
N ASN A 133 -0.43 4.40 -3.74
CA ASN A 133 0.29 5.62 -3.36
C ASN A 133 -0.08 6.81 -4.28
N PRO A 134 -1.22 7.48 -4.01
CA PRO A 134 -1.78 8.53 -4.88
C PRO A 134 -0.85 9.74 -5.03
N ARG A 135 -0.23 10.18 -3.92
CA ARG A 135 0.68 11.34 -3.92
C ARG A 135 1.92 11.15 -4.79
N ARG A 136 2.49 9.94 -4.81
CA ARG A 136 3.65 9.65 -5.66
C ARG A 136 3.28 9.65 -7.14
N PHE A 137 2.09 9.15 -7.48
CA PHE A 137 1.60 9.14 -8.84
C PHE A 137 1.31 10.58 -9.31
N ALA A 138 0.52 11.34 -8.55
CA ALA A 138 0.21 12.73 -8.85
C ALA A 138 1.48 13.56 -9.05
N LYS A 139 2.49 13.37 -8.17
CA LYS A 139 3.79 14.03 -8.32
C LYS A 139 4.46 13.72 -9.66
N ASN A 140 4.48 12.46 -10.08
CA ASN A 140 5.12 12.08 -11.33
C ASN A 140 4.39 12.65 -12.55
N GLU A 141 3.05 12.57 -12.59
CA GLU A 141 2.25 13.09 -13.70
C GLU A 141 2.40 14.62 -13.81
N ILE A 142 2.27 15.35 -12.69
CA ILE A 142 2.48 16.80 -12.64
C ILE A 142 3.89 17.18 -13.12
N GLN A 143 4.93 16.47 -12.66
CA GLN A 143 6.32 16.79 -13.01
C GLN A 143 6.67 16.46 -14.47
N ASN A 144 6.09 15.40 -15.02
CA ASN A 144 6.32 14.98 -16.40
C ASN A 144 5.56 15.84 -17.43
N THR A 145 4.62 16.67 -16.97
CA THR A 145 3.84 17.53 -17.84
C THR A 145 4.70 18.68 -18.35
N GLY A 146 4.83 18.78 -19.68
CA GLY A 146 5.70 19.76 -20.36
C GLY A 146 5.00 21.03 -20.85
N LYS A 147 3.66 21.08 -20.80
CA LYS A 147 2.86 22.23 -21.24
C LYS A 147 1.83 22.61 -20.19
N LYS A 148 1.53 23.90 -20.10
CA LYS A 148 0.52 24.44 -19.17
C LYS A 148 -0.89 23.87 -19.42
N GLU A 149 -1.28 23.74 -20.68
CA GLU A 149 -2.60 23.22 -21.09
C GLU A 149 -2.80 21.77 -20.65
N ASP A 150 -1.78 20.93 -20.85
CA ASP A 150 -1.80 19.52 -20.43
C ASP A 150 -1.88 19.39 -18.90
N LEU A 151 -1.28 20.33 -18.17
CA LEU A 151 -1.30 20.35 -16.69
C LEU A 151 -2.69 20.71 -16.17
N ILE A 152 -3.38 21.63 -16.83
CA ILE A 152 -4.74 22.03 -16.51
C ILE A 152 -5.72 20.90 -16.85
N ASP A 153 -5.59 20.26 -18.02
CA ASP A 153 -6.44 19.10 -18.39
C ASP A 153 -6.25 17.93 -17.41
N LEU A 154 -5.01 17.64 -17.03
CA LEU A 154 -4.70 16.64 -16.01
C LEU A 154 -5.36 16.98 -14.66
N TRP A 155 -5.30 18.24 -14.25
CA TRP A 155 -5.89 18.68 -12.99
C TRP A 155 -7.41 18.65 -13.02
N GLU A 156 -8.05 19.24 -14.03
CA GLU A 156 -9.50 19.41 -14.09
C GLU A 156 -10.23 18.12 -14.45
N ASN A 157 -9.72 17.38 -15.45
CA ASN A 157 -10.44 16.26 -16.07
C ASN A 157 -9.94 14.88 -15.65
N LYS A 158 -8.69 14.73 -15.19
CA LYS A 158 -8.11 13.42 -14.81
C LYS A 158 -8.05 13.17 -13.31
N PHE A 159 -7.78 14.19 -12.50
CA PHE A 159 -7.74 14.04 -11.04
C PHE A 159 -9.14 14.21 -10.45
N SER A 160 -9.54 13.33 -9.52
CA SER A 160 -10.80 13.52 -8.79
C SER A 160 -10.70 14.64 -7.77
N ASP A 161 -11.86 15.10 -7.31
CA ASP A 161 -11.97 16.13 -6.29
C ASP A 161 -11.28 15.72 -4.98
N THR A 162 -11.26 14.42 -4.65
CA THR A 162 -10.56 13.93 -3.45
C THR A 162 -9.04 14.15 -3.51
N TRP A 163 -8.43 14.09 -4.70
CA TRP A 163 -7.01 14.38 -4.87
C TRP A 163 -6.75 15.89 -4.95
N LYS A 164 -7.71 16.67 -5.49
CA LYS A 164 -7.65 18.14 -5.50
C LYS A 164 -7.71 18.72 -4.09
N GLU A 165 -8.47 18.09 -3.19
CA GLU A 165 -8.58 18.44 -1.77
C GLU A 165 -7.32 18.06 -0.95
N ASP A 166 -6.46 17.16 -1.44
CA ASP A 166 -5.20 16.83 -0.76
C ASP A 166 -4.21 18.00 -0.85
N SER A 167 -3.96 18.65 0.29
CA SER A 167 -3.09 19.82 0.40
C SER A 167 -1.70 19.62 -0.23
N LYS A 168 -1.10 18.41 -0.17
CA LYS A 168 0.22 18.18 -0.77
C LYS A 168 0.16 18.06 -2.29
N ILE A 169 -0.89 17.45 -2.83
CA ILE A 169 -1.11 17.32 -4.27
C ILE A 169 -1.43 18.69 -4.87
N SER A 170 -2.31 19.46 -4.22
CA SER A 170 -2.62 20.84 -4.60
C SER A 170 -1.38 21.75 -4.59
N GLN A 171 -0.51 21.62 -3.58
CA GLN A 171 0.74 22.37 -3.54
C GLN A 171 1.66 22.03 -4.73
N MET A 172 1.78 20.74 -5.10
CA MET A 172 2.60 20.32 -6.25
C MET A 172 2.09 20.90 -7.55
N TYR A 173 0.76 20.89 -7.76
CA TYR A 173 0.14 21.49 -8.94
C TYR A 173 0.40 22.99 -9.01
N LYS A 174 0.15 23.73 -7.92
CA LYS A 174 0.37 25.19 -7.88
C LYS A 174 1.83 25.56 -8.14
N ASN A 175 2.78 24.84 -7.53
CA ASN A 175 4.20 25.06 -7.76
C ASN A 175 4.57 24.82 -9.23
N LYS A 176 4.04 23.75 -9.85
CA LYS A 176 4.32 23.44 -11.25
C LYS A 176 3.65 24.42 -12.21
N LEU A 177 2.46 24.92 -11.87
CA LEU A 177 1.76 25.92 -12.65
C LEU A 177 2.53 27.25 -12.67
N ALA A 178 3.12 27.65 -11.55
CA ALA A 178 3.96 28.83 -11.44
C ALA A 178 5.22 28.73 -12.33
N GLU A 179 5.82 27.54 -12.50
CA GLU A 179 6.96 27.32 -13.42
C GLU A 179 6.62 27.62 -14.90
N PHE A 180 5.33 27.69 -15.27
CA PHE A 180 4.88 28.05 -16.63
C PHE A 180 4.41 29.50 -16.75
N GLU A 181 4.40 30.25 -15.64
CA GLU A 181 3.98 31.66 -15.58
C GLU A 181 5.18 32.61 -15.47
N ASP A 182 6.37 32.09 -15.18
CA ASP A 182 7.68 32.75 -15.26
C ASP A 182 8.31 32.62 -16.67
#